data_AF-A0A9E7EBW5-F1
#
_entry.id   AF-A0A9E7EBW5-F1
#
_cell.length_a   1.000
_cell.length_b   1.000
_cell.length_c   1.000
_cell.angle_alpha   90.00
_cell.angle_beta   90.00
_cell.angle_gamma   90.00
#
_symmetry.space_group_name_H-M   'P 1'
#
loop_
_entity.id
_entity.type
_entity.pdbx_description
1 polymer ?
#
loop_
_entity_poly.entity_id
_entity_poly.type
_entity_poly.pdbx_seq_one_letter_code
_entity_poly.pdbx_strand_id
1 'polypeptide(L)'
;MCRVNEEKSVGEDAFVWFASLIPLVADVVNARFTFETLTAPTASQLHFPAYDRFLKEIDKCIKYLQKQETPTGVELSENEFILHVEGTSNTHRVVRHIGATSWPGRLTLTNRALYFEASGVVSYETALKIDLSRADVGHQVKETSTGPWGAPLFDKAIAYESSELSEPLVLEFPEMTSSTRRDHWLTLMKEVILLHRFTSKFNIEHPVHVWEIHARTIFGVLRLHAARELLRISPPAPANFLIFSLYEDLPKGDYVLAELANAVKQATGLSPCTATSTLNGLNVSHGVSLSNRKDASEEETSSQADTLKSLETTIDQVREEVKEVSVAKATVEEMKEEGIGDSLLILVELASSIKNVLPWLQAVVSWERPTIALCMIGFVLVVIYKEWVGFAIAVVLMSVVGTMLWARRNRIGERHKEIVVSASSDKTTMESIVAAQHSLKNLHEIVKTTNVAILRIWSILIGKSPKQANVVMRAMIGIAVLLVVVPFKYILMWLVLCFFVANSKIAKYMCSEQGNRRLREWWESIPIIPVRTMNSPP
;
A
#
# COMPACT_ATOMS: atom_id res chain seq x y z
N MET A 1 29.89 19.05 -23.73
CA MET A 1 29.21 20.22 -24.32
C MET A 1 27.76 19.80 -24.59
N CYS A 2 26.93 19.81 -23.55
CA CYS A 2 25.52 19.42 -23.66
C CYS A 2 24.77 20.62 -24.22
N ARG A 3 24.12 20.46 -25.38
CA ARG A 3 23.16 21.45 -25.87
C ARG A 3 22.06 21.59 -24.83
N VAL A 4 21.96 22.77 -24.23
CA VAL A 4 20.77 23.21 -23.51
C VAL A 4 19.69 23.33 -24.58
N ASN A 5 18.81 22.32 -24.68
CA ASN A 5 17.67 22.41 -25.57
C ASN A 5 16.72 23.47 -24.98
N GLU A 6 16.62 24.61 -25.67
CA GLU A 6 15.57 25.63 -25.52
C GLU A 6 14.20 25.09 -26.01
N GLU A 7 13.87 23.83 -25.71
CA GLU A 7 12.58 23.24 -26.08
C GLU A 7 11.55 23.59 -25.01
N LYS A 8 10.34 23.96 -25.47
CA LYS A 8 9.18 24.24 -24.61
C LYS A 8 8.91 23.00 -23.74
N SER A 9 9.24 23.08 -22.46
CA SER A 9 8.94 22.06 -21.45
C SER A 9 7.74 22.47 -20.61
N VAL A 10 7.02 21.48 -20.09
CA VAL A 10 5.88 21.68 -19.20
C VAL A 10 6.30 21.27 -17.79
N GLY A 11 6.11 22.18 -16.83
CA GLY A 11 6.30 21.90 -15.40
C GLY A 11 5.10 21.16 -14.80
N GLU A 12 5.27 20.62 -13.59
CA GLU A 12 4.27 19.80 -12.91
C GLU A 12 2.90 20.50 -12.81
N ASP A 13 2.84 21.74 -12.31
CA ASP A 13 1.57 22.44 -12.09
C ASP A 13 0.85 22.76 -13.40
N ALA A 14 1.59 23.07 -14.47
CA ALA A 14 1.00 23.27 -15.79
C ALA A 14 0.41 21.96 -16.34
N PHE A 15 1.08 20.82 -16.13
CA PHE A 15 0.56 19.51 -16.51
C PHE A 15 -0.71 19.14 -15.75
N VAL A 16 -0.76 19.38 -14.42
CA VAL A 16 -1.94 19.15 -13.58
C VAL A 16 -3.10 20.04 -14.03
N TRP A 17 -2.83 21.32 -14.31
CA TRP A 17 -3.82 22.24 -14.83
C TRP A 17 -4.39 21.75 -16.17
N PHE A 18 -3.56 21.30 -17.11
CA PHE A 18 -4.03 20.70 -18.36
C PHE A 18 -4.87 19.43 -18.13
N ALA A 19 -4.48 18.57 -17.18
CA ALA A 19 -5.24 17.37 -16.84
C ALA A 19 -6.63 17.68 -16.26
N SER A 20 -6.77 18.79 -15.54
CA SER A 20 -8.08 19.26 -15.03
C SER A 20 -9.04 19.72 -16.14
N LEU A 21 -8.49 20.18 -17.27
CA LEU A 21 -9.26 20.65 -18.42
C LEU A 21 -9.57 19.54 -19.44
N ILE A 22 -8.63 18.61 -19.65
CA ILE A 22 -8.79 17.53 -20.62
C ILE A 22 -8.29 16.24 -19.96
N PRO A 23 -9.19 15.40 -19.43
CA PRO A 23 -8.84 14.15 -18.77
C PRO A 23 -8.46 13.05 -19.78
N LEU A 24 -7.64 13.37 -20.78
CA LEU A 24 -7.06 12.41 -21.72
C LEU A 24 -5.70 11.92 -21.20
N VAL A 25 -4.81 12.87 -20.88
CA VAL A 25 -3.40 12.58 -20.57
C VAL A 25 -3.19 12.14 -19.13
N ALA A 26 -3.96 12.72 -18.20
CA ALA A 26 -3.97 12.33 -16.80
C ALA A 26 -5.32 12.66 -16.16
N ASP A 27 -5.61 12.08 -14.99
CA ASP A 27 -6.73 12.48 -14.14
C ASP A 27 -6.21 13.46 -13.10
N VAL A 28 -6.99 14.47 -12.73
CA VAL A 28 -6.61 15.45 -11.69
C VAL A 28 -6.15 14.75 -10.40
N VAL A 29 -6.74 13.59 -10.08
CA VAL A 29 -6.47 12.80 -8.88
C VAL A 29 -5.10 12.14 -8.90
N ASN A 30 -4.55 11.79 -10.08
CA ASN A 30 -3.25 11.12 -10.20
C ASN A 30 -2.26 11.83 -11.14
N ALA A 31 -2.56 13.07 -11.54
CA ALA A 31 -1.76 13.83 -12.51
C ALA A 31 -0.34 14.08 -12.03
N ARG A 32 -0.13 14.43 -10.76
CA ARG A 32 1.20 14.63 -10.18
C ARG A 32 2.04 13.33 -10.23
N PHE A 33 1.46 12.18 -9.83
CA PHE A 33 2.12 10.87 -9.91
C PHE A 33 2.41 10.42 -11.36
N THR A 34 1.49 10.71 -12.27
CA THR A 34 1.66 10.47 -13.71
C THR A 34 2.82 11.31 -14.25
N PHE A 35 2.88 12.59 -13.89
CA PHE A 35 3.96 13.50 -14.29
C PHE A 35 5.32 13.04 -13.75
N GLU A 36 5.41 12.72 -12.46
CA GLU A 36 6.62 12.19 -11.83
C GLU A 36 7.11 10.93 -12.55
N THR A 37 6.19 10.03 -12.90
CA THR A 37 6.50 8.79 -13.61
C THR A 37 7.00 9.04 -15.04
N LEU A 38 6.38 9.96 -15.79
CA LEU A 38 6.78 10.30 -17.15
C LEU A 38 8.09 11.09 -17.20
N THR A 39 8.42 11.83 -16.14
CA THR A 39 9.59 12.71 -16.05
C THR A 39 10.73 12.16 -15.20
N ALA A 40 10.58 10.97 -14.65
CA ALA A 40 11.64 10.22 -13.98
C ALA A 40 12.97 10.18 -14.78
N PRO A 41 12.97 9.98 -16.12
CA PRO A 41 14.21 10.02 -16.90
C PRO A 41 14.70 11.44 -17.25
N THR A 42 13.89 12.50 -17.07
CA THR A 42 14.13 13.85 -17.59
C THR A 42 14.15 14.93 -16.51
N ALA A 43 14.56 14.58 -15.29
CA ALA A 43 14.77 15.51 -14.18
C ALA A 43 13.55 16.42 -13.90
N SER A 44 12.34 15.84 -13.87
CA SER A 44 11.08 16.55 -13.58
C SER A 44 10.65 17.60 -14.61
N GLN A 45 11.14 17.50 -15.85
CA GLN A 45 10.65 18.30 -16.97
C GLN A 45 10.06 17.41 -18.05
N LEU A 46 8.83 17.69 -18.47
CA LEU A 46 8.21 16.97 -19.58
C LEU A 46 8.45 17.74 -20.88
N HIS A 47 9.36 17.21 -21.70
CA HIS A 47 9.65 17.76 -23.02
C HIS A 47 8.56 17.39 -24.02
N PHE A 48 8.28 18.28 -24.96
CA PHE A 48 7.25 18.09 -25.98
C PHE A 48 7.38 16.76 -26.77
N PRO A 49 8.57 16.30 -27.21
CA PRO A 49 8.69 15.03 -27.93
C PRO A 49 8.22 13.81 -27.12
N ALA A 50 8.46 13.81 -25.80
CA ALA A 50 8.00 12.75 -24.91
C ALA A 50 6.47 12.79 -24.75
N TYR A 51 5.92 14.01 -24.60
CA TYR A 51 4.47 14.23 -24.52
C TYR A 51 3.73 13.82 -25.81
N ASP A 52 4.24 14.23 -26.97
CA ASP A 52 3.70 13.85 -28.29
C ASP A 52 3.75 12.33 -28.50
N ARG A 53 4.87 11.70 -28.13
CA ARG A 53 4.99 10.24 -28.18
C ARG A 53 3.99 9.54 -27.27
N PHE A 54 3.79 10.04 -26.04
CA PHE A 54 2.82 9.49 -25.11
C PHE A 54 1.39 9.55 -25.67
N LEU A 55 0.98 10.69 -26.25
CA LEU A 55 -0.32 10.82 -26.92
C LEU A 55 -0.49 9.84 -28.08
N LYS A 56 0.55 9.66 -28.90
CA LYS A 56 0.54 8.70 -30.01
C LYS A 56 0.41 7.25 -29.53
N GLU A 57 1.05 6.90 -28.41
CA GLU A 57 0.87 5.57 -27.82
C GLU A 57 -0.54 5.38 -27.24
N ILE A 58 -1.16 6.41 -26.64
CA ILE A 58 -2.58 6.36 -26.21
C ILE A 58 -3.49 6.05 -27.41
N ASP A 59 -3.35 6.79 -28.51
CA ASP A 59 -4.15 6.56 -29.73
C ASP A 59 -3.96 5.13 -30.30
N LYS A 60 -2.73 4.62 -30.30
CA LYS A 60 -2.46 3.23 -30.70
C LYS A 60 -3.11 2.22 -29.76
N CYS A 61 -3.05 2.43 -28.45
CA CYS A 61 -3.69 1.56 -27.46
C CYS A 61 -5.21 1.54 -27.64
N ILE A 62 -5.85 2.69 -27.86
CA ILE A 62 -7.29 2.78 -28.15
C ILE A 62 -7.64 1.95 -29.38
N LYS A 63 -6.93 2.17 -30.50
CA LYS A 63 -7.14 1.41 -31.75
C LYS A 63 -6.89 -0.07 -31.60
N TYR A 64 -5.94 -0.47 -30.75
CA TYR A 64 -5.65 -1.86 -30.45
C TYR A 64 -6.80 -2.53 -29.68
N LEU A 65 -7.33 -1.87 -28.64
CA LEU A 65 -8.43 -2.39 -27.82
C LEU A 65 -9.75 -2.45 -28.61
N GLN A 66 -10.05 -1.44 -29.44
CA GLN A 66 -11.23 -1.43 -30.31
C GLN A 66 -11.25 -2.57 -31.35
N LYS A 67 -10.08 -3.10 -31.71
CA LYS A 67 -9.95 -4.22 -32.66
C LYS A 67 -10.02 -5.60 -32.00
N GLN A 68 -10.07 -5.67 -30.67
CA GLN A 68 -10.13 -6.96 -29.99
C GLN A 68 -11.49 -7.62 -30.21
N GLU A 69 -11.45 -8.92 -30.47
CA GLU A 69 -12.66 -9.74 -30.57
C GLU A 69 -13.25 -9.96 -29.18
N THR A 70 -14.58 -10.09 -29.11
CA THR A 70 -15.27 -10.45 -27.88
C THR A 70 -14.91 -11.89 -27.46
N PRO A 71 -14.95 -12.20 -26.16
CA PRO A 71 -14.70 -13.56 -25.68
C PRO A 71 -15.66 -14.57 -26.33
N THR A 72 -15.16 -15.77 -26.61
CA THR A 72 -15.87 -16.83 -27.33
C THR A 72 -17.12 -17.25 -26.57
N GLY A 73 -18.27 -17.18 -27.25
CA GLY A 73 -19.56 -17.56 -26.68
C GLY A 73 -20.15 -16.57 -25.67
N VAL A 74 -19.64 -15.33 -25.63
CA VAL A 74 -20.12 -14.27 -24.73
C VAL A 74 -20.47 -13.01 -25.50
N GLU A 75 -21.68 -12.49 -25.26
CA GLU A 75 -22.07 -11.14 -25.66
C GLU A 75 -21.76 -10.18 -24.52
N LEU A 76 -20.93 -9.16 -24.80
CA LEU A 76 -20.61 -8.12 -23.81
C LEU A 76 -21.81 -7.19 -23.64
N SER A 77 -22.01 -6.69 -22.41
CA SER A 77 -23.05 -5.71 -22.14
C SER A 77 -22.74 -4.34 -22.77
N GLU A 78 -23.76 -3.51 -23.04
CA GLU A 78 -23.61 -2.21 -23.76
C GLU A 78 -22.57 -1.25 -23.14
N ASN A 79 -22.31 -1.37 -21.83
CA ASN A 79 -21.35 -0.55 -21.09
C ASN A 79 -20.14 -1.36 -20.59
N GLU A 80 -19.82 -2.45 -21.28
CA GLU A 80 -18.69 -3.32 -20.97
C GLU A 80 -17.58 -3.18 -22.01
N PHE A 81 -16.43 -2.69 -21.56
CA PHE A 81 -15.28 -2.37 -22.39
C PHE A 81 -14.10 -3.24 -22.03
N ILE A 82 -13.43 -3.76 -23.07
CA ILE A 82 -12.19 -4.52 -22.94
C ILE A 82 -11.07 -3.56 -22.54
N LEU A 83 -10.46 -3.80 -21.38
CA LEU A 83 -9.40 -3.00 -20.80
C LEU A 83 -8.01 -3.58 -21.10
N HIS A 84 -7.91 -4.92 -21.13
CA HIS A 84 -6.65 -5.61 -21.35
C HIS A 84 -6.90 -7.04 -21.85
N VAL A 85 -6.06 -7.50 -22.78
CA VAL A 85 -6.12 -8.84 -23.35
C VAL A 85 -4.69 -9.39 -23.42
N GLU A 86 -4.52 -10.63 -22.97
CA GLU A 86 -3.27 -11.36 -23.14
C GLU A 86 -3.55 -12.82 -23.50
N GLY A 87 -2.58 -13.49 -24.12
CA GLY A 87 -2.76 -14.82 -24.69
C GLY A 87 -3.44 -14.83 -26.05
N THR A 88 -3.32 -13.76 -26.85
CA THR A 88 -3.55 -13.74 -28.31
C THR A 88 -2.36 -14.30 -29.09
N SER A 89 -2.42 -14.36 -30.43
CA SER A 89 -1.30 -14.80 -31.27
C SER A 89 -0.01 -13.99 -31.09
N ASN A 90 -0.15 -12.72 -30.68
CA ASN A 90 0.96 -11.76 -30.61
C ASN A 90 1.44 -11.53 -29.17
N THR A 91 0.87 -12.22 -28.19
CA THR A 91 1.14 -12.02 -26.75
C THR A 91 1.31 -13.37 -26.05
N HIS A 92 2.04 -13.41 -24.95
CA HIS A 92 2.27 -14.65 -24.21
C HIS A 92 0.96 -15.25 -23.66
N ARG A 93 0.83 -16.58 -23.68
CA ARG A 93 -0.34 -17.27 -23.12
C ARG A 93 -0.37 -17.15 -21.59
N VAL A 94 -1.58 -17.12 -21.04
CA VAL A 94 -1.85 -17.24 -19.60
C VAL A 94 -2.24 -18.68 -19.31
N VAL A 95 -1.74 -19.26 -18.21
CA VAL A 95 -2.00 -20.66 -17.87
C VAL A 95 -2.91 -20.72 -16.65
N ARG A 96 -4.07 -21.35 -16.78
CA ARG A 96 -4.98 -21.63 -15.65
C ARG A 96 -4.63 -22.98 -15.04
N HIS A 97 -4.49 -23.03 -13.73
CA HIS A 97 -4.27 -24.28 -12.99
C HIS A 97 -5.56 -24.77 -12.32
N ILE A 98 -5.87 -26.06 -12.48
CA ILE A 98 -6.99 -26.76 -11.83
C ILE A 98 -6.43 -28.07 -11.29
N GLY A 99 -6.26 -28.16 -9.97
CA GLY A 99 -5.57 -29.29 -9.34
C GLY A 99 -4.18 -29.49 -9.93
N ALA A 100 -3.93 -30.66 -10.52
CA ALA A 100 -2.66 -30.99 -11.19
C ALA A 100 -2.64 -30.68 -12.71
N THR A 101 -3.72 -30.11 -13.25
CA THR A 101 -3.84 -29.83 -14.70
C THR A 101 -3.64 -28.36 -15.00
N SER A 102 -3.01 -28.07 -16.14
CA SER A 102 -2.67 -26.72 -16.58
C SER A 102 -3.23 -26.47 -17.98
N TRP A 103 -3.98 -25.38 -18.12
CA TRP A 103 -4.71 -25.03 -19.34
C TRP A 103 -4.20 -23.70 -19.88
N PRO A 104 -3.45 -23.67 -20.99
CA PRO A 104 -3.02 -22.42 -21.61
C PRO A 104 -4.21 -21.75 -22.33
N GLY A 105 -4.30 -20.43 -22.25
CA GLY A 105 -5.47 -19.70 -22.74
C GLY A 105 -5.23 -18.21 -22.99
N ARG A 106 -6.33 -17.57 -23.41
CA ARG A 106 -6.49 -16.12 -23.52
C ARG A 106 -7.20 -15.60 -22.27
N LEU A 107 -6.71 -14.49 -21.74
CA LEU A 107 -7.29 -13.79 -20.60
C LEU A 107 -7.72 -12.39 -21.06
N THR A 108 -8.96 -12.03 -20.79
CA THR A 108 -9.55 -10.75 -21.16
C THR A 108 -10.16 -10.10 -19.93
N LEU A 109 -9.72 -8.88 -19.61
CA LEU A 109 -10.27 -8.06 -18.53
C LEU A 109 -11.17 -6.98 -19.12
N THR A 110 -12.37 -6.86 -18.57
CA THR A 110 -13.26 -5.73 -18.84
C THR A 110 -13.42 -4.84 -17.60
N ASN A 111 -14.08 -3.71 -17.75
CA ASN A 111 -14.49 -2.86 -16.62
C ASN A 111 -15.52 -3.51 -15.68
N ARG A 112 -15.95 -4.75 -15.92
CA ARG A 112 -16.95 -5.47 -15.11
C ARG A 112 -16.55 -6.89 -14.75
N ALA A 113 -15.85 -7.61 -15.62
CA ALA A 113 -15.62 -9.02 -15.47
C ALA A 113 -14.26 -9.46 -16.01
N LEU A 114 -13.81 -10.63 -15.56
CA LEU A 114 -12.66 -11.34 -16.08
C LEU A 114 -13.13 -12.54 -16.90
N TYR A 115 -12.58 -12.72 -18.09
CA TYR A 115 -12.89 -13.82 -18.99
C TYR A 115 -11.63 -14.63 -19.26
N PHE A 116 -11.72 -15.95 -19.07
CA PHE A 116 -10.64 -16.88 -19.43
C PHE A 116 -11.13 -17.89 -20.48
N GLU A 117 -10.36 -18.02 -21.55
CA GLU A 117 -10.64 -18.90 -22.68
C GLU A 117 -9.52 -19.91 -22.84
N ALA A 118 -9.80 -21.19 -22.61
CA ALA A 118 -8.82 -22.25 -22.82
C ALA A 118 -8.51 -22.41 -24.32
N SER A 119 -7.25 -22.66 -24.65
CA SER A 119 -6.83 -22.91 -26.03
C SER A 119 -7.26 -24.32 -26.43
N GLY A 120 -8.25 -24.43 -27.31
CA GLY A 120 -8.63 -25.70 -27.93
C GLY A 120 -7.74 -26.07 -29.11
N VAL A 121 -8.03 -27.22 -29.73
CA VAL A 121 -7.26 -27.76 -30.86
C VAL A 121 -7.38 -26.91 -32.13
N VAL A 122 -8.51 -26.22 -32.31
CA VAL A 122 -8.83 -25.44 -33.53
C VAL A 122 -9.22 -23.99 -33.20
N SER A 123 -10.00 -23.78 -32.14
CA SER A 123 -10.43 -22.46 -31.66
C SER A 123 -10.34 -22.40 -30.13
N TYR A 124 -10.54 -21.21 -29.57
CA TYR A 124 -10.76 -21.08 -28.13
C TYR A 124 -12.06 -21.79 -27.71
N GLU A 125 -12.05 -22.32 -26.50
CA GLU A 125 -13.25 -22.82 -25.83
C GLU A 125 -14.12 -21.66 -25.33
N THR A 126 -15.37 -21.96 -24.95
CA THR A 126 -16.28 -20.99 -24.35
C THR A 126 -15.66 -20.33 -23.13
N ALA A 127 -15.73 -19.00 -23.07
CA ALA A 127 -15.08 -18.22 -22.01
C ALA A 127 -15.70 -18.48 -20.63
N LEU A 128 -14.86 -18.79 -19.64
CA LEU A 128 -15.23 -18.72 -18.23
C LEU A 128 -15.36 -17.25 -17.82
N LYS A 129 -16.57 -16.81 -17.46
CA LYS A 129 -16.85 -15.48 -16.94
C LYS A 129 -16.75 -15.46 -15.41
N ILE A 130 -16.01 -14.49 -14.89
CA ILE A 130 -15.98 -14.13 -13.48
C ILE A 130 -16.44 -12.68 -13.35
N ASP A 131 -17.59 -12.49 -12.72
CA ASP A 131 -18.12 -11.16 -12.46
C ASP A 131 -17.32 -10.50 -11.32
N LEU A 132 -16.73 -9.33 -11.58
CA LEU A 132 -15.99 -8.51 -10.61
C LEU A 132 -16.81 -7.33 -10.10
N SER A 133 -18.03 -7.13 -10.62
CA SER A 133 -18.86 -5.97 -10.32
C SER A 133 -19.68 -6.09 -9.03
N ARG A 134 -19.75 -7.30 -8.47
CA ARG A 134 -20.63 -7.63 -7.36
C ARG A 134 -20.01 -7.30 -6.01
N ALA A 135 -20.46 -6.19 -5.42
CA ALA A 135 -19.97 -5.73 -4.12
C ALA A 135 -20.36 -6.67 -2.94
N ASP A 136 -21.39 -7.51 -3.09
CA ASP A 136 -21.81 -8.51 -2.11
C ASP A 136 -20.85 -9.70 -2.03
N VAL A 137 -20.01 -9.89 -3.06
CA VAL A 137 -19.05 -10.98 -3.16
C VAL A 137 -17.69 -10.53 -2.61
N GLY A 138 -17.11 -11.33 -1.72
CA GLY A 138 -15.80 -11.08 -1.13
C GLY A 138 -14.65 -11.34 -2.10
N HIS A 139 -14.48 -10.49 -3.12
CA HIS A 139 -13.40 -10.60 -4.09
C HIS A 139 -12.04 -10.35 -3.42
N GLN A 140 -11.15 -11.34 -3.49
CA GLN A 140 -9.76 -11.24 -3.05
C GLN A 140 -8.82 -11.71 -4.15
N VAL A 141 -7.79 -10.89 -4.43
CA VAL A 141 -6.78 -11.19 -5.45
C VAL A 141 -5.41 -11.10 -4.79
N LYS A 142 -4.66 -12.20 -4.82
CA LYS A 142 -3.35 -12.31 -4.16
C LYS A 142 -2.32 -12.94 -5.07
N GLU A 143 -1.07 -12.65 -4.77
CA GLU A 143 0.08 -13.32 -5.36
C GLU A 143 0.13 -14.76 -4.86
N THR A 144 0.43 -15.69 -5.76
CA THR A 144 0.64 -17.09 -5.38
C THR A 144 1.83 -17.67 -6.12
N SER A 145 2.54 -18.56 -5.43
CA SER A 145 3.62 -19.35 -6.00
C SER A 145 3.05 -20.64 -6.60
N THR A 146 3.31 -20.89 -7.89
CA THR A 146 2.96 -22.16 -8.57
C THR A 146 4.13 -23.14 -8.66
N GLY A 147 5.30 -22.78 -8.11
CA GLY A 147 6.46 -23.66 -8.05
C GLY A 147 6.30 -24.81 -7.06
N PRO A 148 7.07 -25.90 -7.24
CA PRO A 148 7.08 -26.99 -6.28
C PRO A 148 7.47 -26.45 -4.88
N TRP A 149 6.70 -26.87 -3.87
CA TRP A 149 6.81 -26.44 -2.48
C TRP A 149 6.55 -24.94 -2.20
N GLY A 150 5.90 -24.21 -3.10
CA GLY A 150 5.55 -22.80 -2.87
C GLY A 150 6.77 -21.87 -2.76
N ALA A 151 7.87 -22.23 -3.42
CA ALA A 151 9.10 -21.46 -3.37
C ALA A 151 8.93 -20.08 -4.05
N PRO A 152 9.37 -18.97 -3.40
CA PRO A 152 9.13 -17.61 -3.91
C PRO A 152 9.75 -17.28 -5.28
N LEU A 153 10.68 -18.12 -5.74
CA LEU A 153 11.29 -18.00 -7.07
C LEU A 153 10.27 -18.26 -8.20
N PHE A 154 9.10 -18.78 -7.85
CA PHE A 154 7.99 -19.11 -8.74
C PHE A 154 6.70 -18.36 -8.39
N ASP A 155 6.79 -17.18 -7.75
CA ASP A 155 5.65 -16.25 -7.62
C ASP A 155 5.28 -15.67 -8.99
N LYS A 156 4.74 -16.51 -9.88
CA LYS A 156 4.37 -16.17 -11.26
C LYS A 156 2.87 -16.23 -11.46
N ALA A 157 2.10 -16.42 -10.40
CA ALA A 157 0.67 -16.60 -10.50
C ALA A 157 -0.12 -15.66 -9.60
N ILE A 158 -1.38 -15.51 -9.96
CA ILE A 158 -2.40 -14.78 -9.22
C ILE A 158 -3.45 -15.81 -8.80
N ALA A 159 -3.83 -15.77 -7.53
CA ALA A 159 -4.99 -16.49 -7.03
C ALA A 159 -6.15 -15.49 -6.87
N TYR A 160 -7.25 -15.78 -7.55
CA TYR A 160 -8.53 -15.12 -7.34
C TYR A 160 -9.41 -15.99 -6.43
N GLU A 161 -9.77 -15.44 -5.27
CA GLU A 161 -10.61 -16.04 -4.25
C GLU A 161 -11.96 -15.28 -4.20
N SER A 162 -13.06 -16.04 -4.12
CA SER A 162 -14.41 -15.50 -3.98
C SER A 162 -15.24 -16.44 -3.12
N SER A 163 -16.24 -15.90 -2.41
CA SER A 163 -17.23 -16.70 -1.66
C SER A 163 -18.07 -17.64 -2.55
N GLU A 164 -18.09 -17.39 -3.86
CA GLU A 164 -18.85 -18.19 -4.82
C GLU A 164 -18.05 -19.37 -5.39
N LEU A 165 -16.72 -19.33 -5.25
CA LEU A 165 -15.84 -20.37 -5.76
C LEU A 165 -15.41 -21.29 -4.60
N SER A 166 -15.57 -22.59 -4.79
CA SER A 166 -15.07 -23.60 -3.83
C SER A 166 -13.54 -23.69 -3.84
N GLU A 167 -12.92 -23.46 -5.01
CA GLU A 167 -11.48 -23.47 -5.21
C GLU A 167 -11.03 -22.14 -5.83
N PRO A 168 -9.87 -21.60 -5.44
CA PRO A 168 -9.35 -20.36 -6.01
C PRO A 168 -9.03 -20.53 -7.49
N LEU A 169 -9.35 -19.53 -8.30
CA LEU A 169 -8.88 -19.47 -9.69
C LEU A 169 -7.41 -19.08 -9.69
N VAL A 170 -6.53 -20.01 -10.05
CA VAL A 170 -5.09 -19.76 -10.16
C VAL A 170 -4.70 -19.53 -11.61
N LEU A 171 -4.17 -18.34 -11.89
CA LEU A 171 -3.69 -17.90 -13.21
C LEU A 171 -2.19 -17.65 -13.15
N GLU A 172 -1.41 -18.42 -13.89
CA GLU A 172 0.04 -18.25 -14.05
C GLU A 172 0.38 -17.45 -15.30
N PHE A 173 1.36 -16.57 -15.14
CA PHE A 173 1.93 -15.71 -16.17
C PHE A 173 3.39 -16.14 -16.39
N PRO A 174 3.67 -17.00 -17.39
CA PRO A 174 5.01 -17.53 -17.59
C PRO A 174 5.99 -16.43 -18.01
N GLU A 175 6.85 -15.99 -17.09
CA GLU A 175 7.99 -15.09 -17.34
C GLU A 175 9.28 -15.72 -16.82
N MET A 176 10.39 -15.60 -17.54
CA MET A 176 11.63 -16.27 -17.16
C MET A 176 12.35 -15.59 -15.99
N THR A 177 12.35 -14.26 -15.94
CA THR A 177 13.25 -13.48 -15.08
C THR A 177 12.57 -12.38 -14.26
N SER A 178 11.29 -12.10 -14.49
CA SER A 178 10.53 -11.03 -13.82
C SER A 178 9.16 -11.50 -13.33
N SER A 179 8.54 -10.70 -12.46
CA SER A 179 7.13 -10.80 -12.08
C SER A 179 6.26 -9.68 -12.67
N THR A 180 6.83 -8.82 -13.52
CA THR A 180 6.23 -7.54 -13.91
C THR A 180 4.88 -7.68 -14.61
N ARG A 181 4.67 -8.76 -15.37
CA ARG A 181 3.39 -9.04 -16.04
C ARG A 181 2.34 -9.56 -15.08
N ARG A 182 2.72 -10.42 -14.14
CA ARG A 182 1.85 -10.86 -13.05
C ARG A 182 1.42 -9.67 -12.19
N ASP A 183 2.36 -8.79 -11.84
CA ASP A 183 2.08 -7.59 -11.04
C ASP A 183 1.19 -6.59 -11.79
N HIS A 184 1.37 -6.47 -13.11
CA HIS A 184 0.51 -5.67 -13.97
C HIS A 184 -0.94 -6.19 -13.97
N TRP A 185 -1.14 -7.49 -14.21
CA TRP A 185 -2.46 -8.12 -14.17
C TRP A 185 -3.11 -8.04 -12.78
N LEU A 186 -2.34 -8.27 -11.72
CA LEU A 186 -2.81 -8.18 -10.34
C LEU A 186 -3.35 -6.78 -10.05
N THR A 187 -2.62 -5.74 -10.44
CA THR A 187 -3.03 -4.36 -10.18
C THR A 187 -4.25 -3.98 -11.03
N LEU A 188 -4.33 -4.41 -12.30
CA LEU A 188 -5.50 -4.16 -13.14
C LEU A 188 -6.77 -4.85 -12.60
N MET A 189 -6.67 -6.10 -12.15
CA MET A 189 -7.80 -6.81 -11.54
C MET A 189 -8.24 -6.13 -10.24
N LYS A 190 -7.29 -5.73 -9.39
CA LYS A 190 -7.58 -4.98 -8.17
C LYS A 190 -8.28 -3.66 -8.49
N GLU A 191 -7.83 -2.90 -9.48
CA GLU A 191 -8.45 -1.64 -9.88
C GLU A 191 -9.94 -1.81 -10.22
N VAL A 192 -10.29 -2.83 -11.01
CA VAL A 192 -11.69 -3.10 -11.38
C VAL A 192 -12.53 -3.50 -10.16
N ILE A 193 -12.00 -4.32 -9.25
CA ILE A 193 -12.69 -4.70 -8.01
C ILE A 193 -12.90 -3.47 -7.11
N LEU A 194 -11.88 -2.63 -6.97
CA LEU A 194 -11.93 -1.43 -6.13
C LEU A 194 -12.87 -0.38 -6.69
N LEU A 195 -12.95 -0.23 -8.01
CA LEU A 195 -13.91 0.61 -8.71
C LEU A 195 -15.35 0.30 -8.30
N HIS A 196 -15.74 -0.98 -8.33
CA HIS A 196 -17.09 -1.41 -7.96
C HIS A 196 -17.32 -1.32 -6.45
N ARG A 197 -16.31 -1.65 -5.64
CA ARG A 197 -16.35 -1.46 -4.18
C ARG A 197 -16.52 0.01 -3.80
N PHE A 198 -15.83 0.92 -4.49
CA PHE A 198 -15.93 2.37 -4.29
C PHE A 198 -17.35 2.86 -4.58
N THR A 199 -17.89 2.49 -5.73
CA THR A 199 -19.24 2.88 -6.17
C THR A 199 -20.30 2.44 -5.15
N SER A 200 -20.20 1.20 -4.67
CA SER A 200 -21.06 0.66 -3.61
C SER A 200 -20.85 1.35 -2.26
N LYS A 201 -19.59 1.49 -1.80
CA LYS A 201 -19.24 2.09 -0.51
C LYS A 201 -19.75 3.52 -0.35
N PHE A 202 -19.68 4.31 -1.43
CA PHE A 202 -20.14 5.70 -1.42
C PHE A 202 -21.59 5.87 -1.90
N ASN A 203 -22.32 4.79 -2.19
CA ASN A 203 -23.70 4.85 -2.68
C ASN A 203 -23.87 5.77 -3.90
N ILE A 204 -23.01 5.61 -4.91
CA ILE A 204 -23.10 6.34 -6.17
C ILE A 204 -24.07 5.57 -7.08
N GLU A 205 -25.35 5.95 -7.07
CA GLU A 205 -26.40 5.24 -7.81
C GLU A 205 -26.69 5.85 -9.19
N HIS A 206 -26.42 7.15 -9.37
CA HIS A 206 -26.80 7.85 -10.60
C HIS A 206 -25.97 7.34 -11.80
N PRO A 207 -26.60 6.87 -12.90
CA PRO A 207 -25.89 6.22 -14.01
C PRO A 207 -24.77 7.04 -14.63
N VAL A 208 -24.95 8.36 -14.74
CA VAL A 208 -23.92 9.28 -15.27
C VAL A 208 -22.71 9.35 -14.36
N HIS A 209 -22.91 9.36 -13.03
CA HIS A 209 -21.83 9.41 -12.06
C HIS A 209 -21.08 8.08 -12.01
N VAL A 210 -21.81 6.96 -12.06
CA VAL A 210 -21.21 5.61 -12.17
C VAL A 210 -20.36 5.51 -13.43
N TRP A 211 -20.89 5.97 -14.57
CA TRP A 211 -20.18 5.94 -15.84
C TRP A 211 -18.95 6.85 -15.85
N GLU A 212 -18.99 8.00 -15.16
CA GLU A 212 -17.82 8.86 -15.00
C GLU A 212 -16.67 8.17 -14.28
N ILE A 213 -16.98 7.43 -13.21
CA ILE A 213 -16.00 6.64 -12.48
C ILE A 213 -15.43 5.51 -13.38
N HIS A 214 -16.28 4.83 -14.15
CA HIS A 214 -15.81 3.86 -15.16
C HIS A 214 -14.90 4.49 -16.22
N ALA A 215 -15.27 5.66 -16.76
CA ALA A 215 -14.51 6.35 -17.79
C ALA A 215 -13.12 6.75 -17.29
N ARG A 216 -13.02 7.25 -16.06
CA ARG A 216 -11.73 7.56 -15.41
C ARG A 216 -10.85 6.32 -15.26
N THR A 217 -11.42 5.18 -14.86
CA THR A 217 -10.67 3.91 -14.80
C THR A 217 -10.21 3.44 -16.18
N ILE A 218 -11.08 3.50 -17.19
CA ILE A 218 -10.72 3.14 -18.59
C ILE A 218 -9.53 3.99 -19.06
N PHE A 219 -9.58 5.31 -18.85
CA PHE A 219 -8.46 6.17 -19.19
C PHE A 219 -7.20 5.87 -18.37
N GLY A 220 -7.32 5.57 -17.08
CA GLY A 220 -6.20 5.14 -16.24
C GLY A 220 -5.46 3.93 -16.84
N VAL A 221 -6.20 2.91 -17.28
CA VAL A 221 -5.63 1.72 -17.93
C VAL A 221 -5.01 2.06 -19.29
N LEU A 222 -5.66 2.90 -20.11
CA LEU A 222 -5.11 3.34 -21.40
C LEU A 222 -3.78 4.09 -21.22
N ARG A 223 -3.71 5.02 -20.26
CA ARG A 223 -2.50 5.79 -19.95
C ARG A 223 -1.39 4.88 -19.43
N LEU A 224 -1.72 3.89 -18.60
CA LEU A 224 -0.75 2.90 -18.13
C LEU A 224 -0.15 2.10 -19.30
N HIS A 225 -0.99 1.60 -20.22
CA HIS A 225 -0.50 0.89 -21.40
C HIS A 225 0.42 1.78 -22.24
N ALA A 226 0.01 3.02 -22.52
CA ALA A 226 0.83 3.98 -23.26
C ALA A 226 2.16 4.30 -22.55
N ALA A 227 2.16 4.42 -21.22
CA ALA A 227 3.36 4.69 -20.44
C ALA A 227 4.33 3.50 -20.44
N ARG A 228 3.81 2.26 -20.39
CA ARG A 228 4.64 1.04 -20.53
C ARG A 228 5.27 0.93 -21.91
N GLU A 229 4.55 1.31 -22.96
CA GLU A 229 5.09 1.37 -24.33
C GLU A 229 6.10 2.50 -24.54
N LEU A 230 5.96 3.61 -23.81
CA LEU A 230 6.92 4.70 -23.81
C LEU A 230 8.20 4.32 -23.03
N LEU A 231 8.04 3.69 -21.87
CA LEU A 231 9.10 3.37 -20.90
C LEU A 231 9.46 1.87 -20.90
N ARG A 232 9.55 1.24 -22.08
CA ARG A 232 9.78 -0.21 -22.21
C ARG A 232 10.98 -0.77 -21.46
N ILE A 233 12.04 0.03 -21.29
CA ILE A 233 13.28 -0.38 -20.60
C ILE A 233 13.05 -0.52 -19.09
N SER A 234 12.22 0.35 -18.52
CA SER A 234 11.88 0.36 -17.10
C SER A 234 10.38 0.66 -16.99
N PRO A 235 9.53 -0.38 -17.09
CA PRO A 235 8.09 -0.20 -17.05
C PRO A 235 7.67 0.45 -15.73
N PRO A 236 6.74 1.42 -15.76
CA PRO A 236 6.31 2.09 -14.55
C PRO A 236 5.50 1.17 -13.64
N ALA A 237 5.46 1.51 -12.35
CA ALA A 237 4.57 0.88 -11.38
C ALA A 237 3.11 1.11 -11.80
N PRO A 238 2.30 0.05 -12.00
CA PRO A 238 0.92 0.16 -12.46
C PRO A 238 0.05 1.07 -11.60
N ALA A 239 0.23 1.04 -10.28
CA ALA A 239 -0.57 1.81 -9.33
C ALA A 239 -0.55 3.32 -9.62
N ASN A 240 0.56 3.91 -10.10
CA ASN A 240 0.66 5.36 -10.32
C ASN A 240 -0.36 5.94 -11.32
N PHE A 241 -0.89 5.10 -12.22
CA PHE A 241 -1.86 5.49 -13.25
C PHE A 241 -3.30 5.11 -12.90
N LEU A 242 -3.51 4.32 -11.85
CA LEU A 242 -4.77 3.70 -11.49
C LEU A 242 -5.27 4.31 -10.18
N ILE A 243 -6.44 4.94 -10.20
CA ILE A 243 -6.90 5.82 -9.12
C ILE A 243 -7.10 5.01 -7.84
N PHE A 244 -7.83 3.90 -7.91
CA PHE A 244 -8.23 3.20 -6.70
C PHE A 244 -7.07 2.41 -6.09
N SER A 245 -6.28 1.76 -6.92
CA SER A 245 -5.09 1.01 -6.50
C SER A 245 -4.06 1.95 -5.86
N LEU A 246 -3.85 3.14 -6.44
CA LEU A 246 -2.99 4.16 -5.86
C LEU A 246 -3.43 4.52 -4.43
N TYR A 247 -4.67 4.98 -4.26
CA TYR A 247 -5.14 5.51 -2.97
C TYR A 247 -5.54 4.43 -1.95
N GLU A 248 -5.64 3.16 -2.37
CA GLU A 248 -5.68 2.02 -1.46
C GLU A 248 -4.31 1.81 -0.79
N ASP A 249 -3.22 1.90 -1.56
CA ASP A 249 -1.85 1.69 -1.09
C ASP A 249 -1.27 2.92 -0.37
N LEU A 250 -1.67 4.14 -0.75
CA LEU A 250 -1.14 5.37 -0.15
C LEU A 250 -1.68 5.62 1.28
N PRO A 251 -0.84 6.12 2.22
CA PRO A 251 -1.29 6.56 3.53
C PRO A 251 -2.33 7.67 3.38
N LYS A 252 -3.45 7.58 4.12
CA LYS A 252 -4.54 8.57 4.08
C LYS A 252 -5.23 8.74 2.72
N GLY A 253 -4.98 7.86 1.76
CA GLY A 253 -5.65 7.91 0.46
C GLY A 253 -7.17 7.73 0.52
N ASP A 254 -7.71 7.17 1.60
CA ASP A 254 -9.15 7.06 1.82
C ASP A 254 -9.86 8.42 1.94
N TYR A 255 -9.17 9.48 2.40
CA TYR A 255 -9.73 10.84 2.37
C TYR A 255 -9.86 11.39 0.95
N VAL A 256 -8.86 11.14 0.09
CA VAL A 256 -8.93 11.55 -1.33
C VAL A 256 -10.06 10.82 -2.04
N LEU A 257 -10.26 9.52 -1.76
CA LEU A 257 -11.39 8.77 -2.30
C LEU A 257 -12.73 9.34 -1.82
N ALA A 258 -12.84 9.74 -0.54
CA ALA A 258 -14.07 10.36 -0.03
C ALA A 258 -14.35 11.72 -0.69
N GLU A 259 -13.33 12.58 -0.85
CA GLU A 259 -13.47 13.86 -1.55
C GLU A 259 -13.78 13.65 -3.04
N LEU A 260 -13.19 12.65 -3.69
CA LEU A 260 -13.50 12.28 -5.07
C LEU A 260 -14.98 11.87 -5.21
N ALA A 261 -15.49 11.06 -4.27
CA ALA A 261 -16.90 10.67 -4.27
C ALA A 261 -17.82 11.89 -4.11
N ASN A 262 -17.47 12.83 -3.24
CA ASN A 262 -18.21 14.08 -3.06
C ASN A 262 -18.18 14.94 -4.33
N ALA A 263 -17.01 15.09 -4.95
CA ALA A 263 -16.83 15.84 -6.20
C ALA A 263 -17.67 15.26 -7.34
N VAL A 264 -17.71 13.93 -7.47
CA VAL A 264 -18.49 13.26 -8.51
C VAL A 264 -19.99 13.41 -8.28
N LYS A 265 -20.46 13.32 -7.02
CA LYS A 265 -21.87 13.52 -6.69
C LYS A 265 -22.34 14.97 -6.90
N GLN A 266 -21.48 15.94 -6.59
CA GLN A 266 -21.77 17.36 -6.72
C GLN A 266 -21.62 17.88 -8.16
N ALA A 267 -20.96 17.13 -9.05
CA ALA A 267 -20.96 17.41 -10.47
C ALA A 267 -22.36 17.16 -11.05
N THR A 268 -23.28 18.10 -10.84
CA THR A 268 -24.57 18.18 -11.52
C THR A 268 -24.35 18.65 -12.95
N GLY A 269 -24.61 17.77 -13.92
CA GLY A 269 -24.80 18.15 -15.32
C GLY A 269 -23.57 18.67 -16.06
N LEU A 270 -22.86 17.76 -16.74
CA LEU A 270 -22.04 18.01 -17.93
C LEU A 270 -21.26 19.33 -17.97
N SER A 271 -20.18 19.40 -17.20
CA SER A 271 -19.02 20.14 -17.68
C SER A 271 -18.51 19.46 -18.97
N PRO A 272 -18.27 20.18 -20.07
CA PRO A 272 -17.84 19.61 -21.37
C PRO A 272 -16.52 18.83 -21.30
N CYS A 273 -15.79 18.94 -20.19
CA CYS A 273 -14.46 18.39 -19.95
C CYS A 273 -14.43 17.14 -19.04
N THR A 274 -15.56 16.45 -18.90
CA THR A 274 -15.72 15.27 -18.05
C THR A 274 -15.09 14.01 -18.70
N ALA A 275 -14.60 13.03 -17.94
CA ALA A 275 -13.98 11.83 -18.54
C ALA A 275 -14.97 11.06 -19.43
N THR A 276 -16.25 11.08 -19.07
CA THR A 276 -17.35 10.55 -19.88
C THR A 276 -17.42 11.19 -21.27
N SER A 277 -17.36 12.53 -21.36
CA SER A 277 -17.50 13.23 -22.64
C SER A 277 -16.29 13.02 -23.55
N THR A 278 -15.08 12.99 -22.97
CA THR A 278 -13.86 12.69 -23.72
C THR A 278 -13.83 11.25 -24.24
N LEU A 279 -14.27 10.28 -23.44
CA LEU A 279 -14.32 8.87 -23.86
C LEU A 279 -15.32 8.65 -25.00
N ASN A 280 -16.53 9.25 -24.89
CA ASN A 280 -17.53 9.22 -25.95
C ASN A 280 -17.00 9.86 -27.25
N GLY A 281 -16.24 10.97 -27.14
CA GLY A 281 -15.64 11.65 -28.29
C GLY A 281 -14.58 10.84 -29.04
N LEU A 282 -13.98 9.84 -28.40
CA LEU A 282 -12.99 8.93 -29.00
C LEU A 282 -13.64 7.73 -29.73
N ASN A 283 -14.98 7.72 -29.82
CA ASN A 283 -15.76 6.60 -30.35
C ASN A 283 -15.44 5.27 -29.65
N VAL A 284 -15.02 5.35 -28.39
CA VAL A 284 -14.71 4.18 -27.56
C VAL A 284 -16.01 3.59 -27.01
N SER A 285 -17.09 4.36 -26.90
CA SER A 285 -18.38 3.95 -26.33
C SER A 285 -19.57 4.26 -27.26
N HIS A 286 -20.48 3.30 -27.43
CA HIS A 286 -21.76 3.49 -28.14
C HIS A 286 -22.95 3.82 -27.20
N GLY A 287 -22.74 3.87 -25.87
CA GLY A 287 -23.84 3.66 -24.90
C GLY A 287 -24.50 4.89 -24.25
N VAL A 288 -23.99 6.12 -24.36
CA VAL A 288 -24.63 7.27 -23.69
C VAL A 288 -24.73 8.47 -24.62
N SER A 289 -25.82 8.51 -25.39
CA SER A 289 -26.22 9.69 -26.16
C SER A 289 -26.81 10.74 -25.20
N LEU A 290 -26.02 11.76 -24.87
CA LEU A 290 -26.46 12.88 -24.04
C LEU A 290 -27.17 13.92 -24.92
N SER A 291 -28.48 13.73 -25.10
CA SER A 291 -29.32 14.56 -25.96
C SER A 291 -29.88 15.83 -25.31
N ASN A 292 -29.50 16.20 -24.08
CA ASN A 292 -30.00 17.43 -23.45
C ASN A 292 -28.87 18.32 -22.94
N ARG A 293 -28.53 19.32 -23.76
CA ARG A 293 -27.71 20.47 -23.40
C ARG A 293 -28.61 21.50 -22.71
N LYS A 294 -28.45 21.68 -21.40
CA LYS A 294 -28.90 22.90 -20.71
C LYS A 294 -27.64 23.65 -20.27
N ASP A 295 -27.60 24.93 -20.58
CA ASP A 295 -26.50 25.81 -20.22
C ASP A 295 -26.40 25.91 -18.69
N ALA A 296 -25.21 25.69 -18.14
CA ALA A 296 -24.92 25.72 -16.71
C ALA A 296 -25.04 27.15 -16.15
N SER A 297 -25.55 27.27 -14.92
CA SER A 297 -25.68 28.54 -14.19
C SER A 297 -24.33 28.99 -13.61
N GLU A 298 -24.09 30.30 -13.49
CA GLU A 298 -22.89 30.86 -12.86
C GLU A 298 -22.70 30.37 -11.40
N GLU A 299 -23.78 30.11 -10.66
CA GLU A 299 -23.70 29.59 -9.29
C GLU A 299 -23.14 28.15 -9.22
N GLU A 300 -23.46 27.30 -10.20
CA GLU A 300 -23.02 25.90 -10.26
C GLU A 300 -21.50 25.79 -10.51
N THR A 301 -20.95 26.69 -11.33
CA THR A 301 -19.51 26.74 -11.61
C THR A 301 -18.66 27.15 -10.41
N SER A 302 -19.20 27.99 -9.52
CA SER A 302 -18.48 28.41 -8.31
C SER A 302 -18.34 27.25 -7.30
N SER A 303 -19.42 26.50 -7.06
CA SER A 303 -19.40 25.32 -6.19
C SER A 303 -18.49 24.19 -6.68
N GLN A 304 -18.39 24.00 -8.00
CA GLN A 304 -17.53 22.96 -8.59
C GLN A 304 -16.05 23.30 -8.43
N ALA A 305 -15.69 24.58 -8.57
CA ALA A 305 -14.32 25.06 -8.39
C ALA A 305 -13.86 24.91 -6.92
N ASP A 306 -14.74 25.19 -5.96
CA ASP A 306 -14.45 25.03 -4.54
C ASP A 306 -14.23 23.56 -4.15
N THR A 307 -15.03 22.64 -4.70
CA THR A 307 -14.88 21.20 -4.45
C THR A 307 -13.63 20.63 -5.11
N LEU A 308 -13.26 21.11 -6.31
CA LEU A 308 -12.01 20.73 -6.96
C LEU A 308 -10.79 21.21 -6.16
N LYS A 309 -10.87 22.43 -5.58
CA LYS A 309 -9.84 22.97 -4.69
C LYS A 309 -9.73 22.16 -3.39
N SER A 310 -10.86 21.76 -2.79
CA SER A 310 -10.87 20.85 -1.62
C SER A 310 -10.16 19.54 -1.93
N LEU A 311 -10.49 18.93 -3.08
CA LEU A 311 -9.84 17.71 -3.55
C LEU A 311 -8.34 17.88 -3.76
N GLU A 312 -7.91 18.97 -4.41
CA GLU A 312 -6.49 19.28 -4.63
C GLU A 312 -5.73 19.44 -3.31
N THR A 313 -6.29 20.18 -2.35
CA THR A 313 -5.65 20.35 -1.03
C THR A 313 -5.52 19.02 -0.27
N THR A 314 -6.48 18.12 -0.41
CA THR A 314 -6.45 16.78 0.19
C THR A 314 -5.39 15.89 -0.47
N ILE A 315 -5.25 15.98 -1.80
CA ILE A 315 -4.20 15.29 -2.57
C ILE A 315 -2.82 15.76 -2.12
N ASP A 316 -2.60 17.06 -1.99
CA ASP A 316 -1.32 17.62 -1.55
C ASP A 316 -0.98 17.17 -0.12
N GLN A 317 -1.97 17.13 0.78
CA GLN A 317 -1.77 16.61 2.14
C GLN A 317 -1.36 15.13 2.14
N VAL A 318 -2.01 14.29 1.33
CA VAL A 318 -1.63 12.88 1.20
C VAL A 318 -0.21 12.75 0.66
N ARG A 319 0.17 13.56 -0.33
CA ARG A 319 1.52 13.55 -0.90
C ARG A 319 2.60 13.91 0.12
N GLU A 320 2.37 14.88 0.99
CA GLU A 320 3.30 15.19 2.07
C GLU A 320 3.47 14.01 3.06
N GLU A 321 2.38 13.30 3.39
CA GLU A 321 2.47 12.09 4.21
C GLU A 321 3.19 10.95 3.48
N VAL A 322 3.02 10.82 2.18
CA VAL A 322 3.77 9.87 1.33
C VAL A 322 5.26 10.20 1.33
N LYS A 323 5.63 11.48 1.27
CA LYS A 323 7.03 11.92 1.37
C LYS A 323 7.60 11.60 2.76
N GLU A 324 6.85 11.81 3.84
CA GLU A 324 7.27 11.42 5.20
C GLU A 324 7.54 9.90 5.28
N VAL A 325 6.63 9.08 4.74
CA VAL A 325 6.75 7.61 4.72
C VAL A 325 7.89 7.15 3.80
N SER A 326 8.10 7.77 2.64
CA SER A 326 9.17 7.37 1.72
C SER A 326 10.55 7.69 2.29
N VAL A 327 10.71 8.82 2.98
CA VAL A 327 11.92 9.15 3.74
C VAL A 327 12.14 8.12 4.85
N ALA A 328 11.09 7.75 5.60
CA ALA A 328 11.20 6.70 6.61
C ALA A 328 11.60 5.35 5.99
N LYS A 329 11.02 4.97 4.85
CA LYS A 329 11.35 3.73 4.13
C LYS A 329 12.78 3.73 3.60
N ALA A 330 13.27 4.86 3.09
CA ALA A 330 14.65 5.00 2.62
C ALA A 330 15.65 4.73 3.75
N THR A 331 15.39 5.21 4.98
CA THR A 331 16.24 4.89 6.14
C THR A 331 16.25 3.40 6.50
N VAL A 332 15.21 2.65 6.13
CA VAL A 332 15.16 1.20 6.33
C VAL A 332 15.97 0.46 5.28
N GLU A 333 15.88 0.88 4.02
CA GLU A 333 16.63 0.25 2.92
C GLU A 333 18.13 0.55 3.01
N GLU A 334 18.54 1.77 3.39
CA GLU A 334 19.95 2.10 3.68
C GLU A 334 20.54 1.14 4.73
N MET A 335 19.81 0.88 5.82
CA MET A 335 20.21 -0.07 6.86
C MET A 335 20.22 -1.53 6.38
N LYS A 336 19.37 -1.87 5.40
CA LYS A 336 19.31 -3.21 4.81
C LYS A 336 20.46 -3.46 3.84
N GLU A 337 20.95 -2.42 3.16
CA GLU A 337 22.11 -2.48 2.26
C GLU A 337 23.44 -2.54 3.05
N GLU A 338 23.52 -1.90 4.22
CA GLU A 338 24.73 -1.90 5.08
C GLU A 338 25.09 -3.27 5.70
N GLY A 339 24.23 -4.28 5.60
CA GLY A 339 24.67 -5.68 5.67
C GLY A 339 24.04 -6.54 6.76
N ILE A 340 23.68 -7.76 6.32
CA ILE A 340 23.03 -8.86 7.05
C ILE A 340 23.83 -9.35 8.28
N GLY A 341 25.15 -9.17 8.33
CA GLY A 341 26.01 -9.59 9.45
C GLY A 341 25.92 -8.70 10.70
N ASP A 342 25.61 -7.41 10.53
CA ASP A 342 25.59 -6.44 11.63
C ASP A 342 24.26 -6.42 12.38
N SER A 343 23.22 -7.02 11.82
CA SER A 343 21.88 -7.11 12.42
C SER A 343 21.87 -7.87 13.76
N LEU A 344 22.68 -8.93 13.90
CA LEU A 344 22.84 -9.65 15.17
C LEU A 344 23.63 -8.83 16.19
N LEU A 345 24.64 -8.08 15.74
CA LEU A 345 25.40 -7.15 16.59
C LEU A 345 24.50 -6.04 17.13
N ILE A 346 23.63 -5.47 16.31
CA ILE A 346 22.64 -4.46 16.72
C ILE A 346 21.70 -5.04 17.79
N LEU A 347 21.23 -6.28 17.64
CA LEU A 347 20.39 -6.94 18.64
C LEU A 347 21.15 -7.18 19.95
N VAL A 348 22.41 -7.60 19.87
CA VAL A 348 23.29 -7.81 21.04
C VAL A 348 23.62 -6.47 21.75
N GLU A 349 23.81 -5.39 21.00
CA GLU A 349 24.08 -4.04 21.54
C GLU A 349 22.81 -3.39 22.13
N LEU A 350 21.65 -3.57 21.49
CA LEU A 350 20.36 -3.15 22.06
C LEU A 350 20.02 -4.00 23.30
N ALA A 351 20.33 -5.29 23.29
CA ALA A 351 20.25 -6.14 24.47
C ALA A 351 21.31 -5.75 25.52
N SER A 352 22.42 -5.11 25.13
CA SER A 352 23.45 -4.58 26.05
C SER A 352 22.88 -3.51 26.98
N SER A 353 21.93 -2.70 26.48
CA SER A 353 21.18 -1.73 27.29
C SER A 353 20.33 -2.40 28.39
N ILE A 354 19.89 -3.65 28.17
CA ILE A 354 19.14 -4.49 29.13
C ILE A 354 20.08 -5.38 29.97
N LYS A 355 21.35 -5.50 29.55
CA LYS A 355 22.34 -6.42 30.12
C LYS A 355 22.75 -6.09 31.55
N ASN A 356 22.42 -4.90 32.05
CA ASN A 356 22.60 -4.54 33.46
C ASN A 356 21.37 -4.88 34.32
N VAL A 357 20.18 -5.00 33.73
CA VAL A 357 18.92 -5.27 34.44
C VAL A 357 18.75 -6.77 34.69
N LEU A 358 19.10 -7.60 33.71
CA LEU A 358 18.95 -9.05 33.80
C LEU A 358 19.81 -9.71 34.91
N PRO A 359 21.13 -9.45 35.01
CA PRO A 359 21.94 -9.97 36.11
C PRO A 359 21.58 -9.33 37.45
N TRP A 360 21.10 -8.08 37.49
CA TRP A 360 20.60 -7.46 38.73
C TRP A 360 19.32 -8.15 39.23
N LEU A 361 18.37 -8.43 38.34
CA LEU A 361 17.17 -9.21 38.66
C LEU A 361 17.54 -10.64 39.06
N GLN A 362 18.48 -11.25 38.34
CA GLN A 362 18.96 -12.59 38.64
C GLN A 362 19.67 -12.64 40.00
N ALA A 363 20.43 -11.61 40.39
CA ALA A 363 21.04 -11.45 41.71
C ALA A 363 20.01 -11.24 42.85
N VAL A 364 18.91 -10.54 42.55
CA VAL A 364 17.78 -10.36 43.48
C VAL A 364 17.00 -11.67 43.64
N VAL A 365 16.80 -12.43 42.56
CA VAL A 365 16.11 -13.73 42.55
C VAL A 365 17.00 -14.85 43.12
N SER A 366 18.31 -14.80 42.93
CA SER A 366 19.29 -15.74 43.48
C SER A 366 19.62 -15.48 44.95
N TRP A 367 18.96 -14.49 45.58
CA TRP A 367 19.15 -14.13 46.99
C TRP A 367 20.59 -13.71 47.35
N GLU A 368 21.36 -13.13 46.42
CA GLU A 368 22.71 -12.61 46.71
C GLU A 368 22.69 -11.48 47.75
N ARG A 369 21.59 -10.72 47.83
CA ARG A 369 21.36 -9.69 48.85
C ARG A 369 19.99 -9.90 49.53
N PRO A 370 19.94 -10.68 50.63
CA PRO A 370 18.68 -11.14 51.21
C PRO A 370 17.80 -10.01 51.75
N THR A 371 18.39 -8.92 52.25
CA THR A 371 17.65 -7.76 52.75
C THR A 371 16.90 -7.02 51.64
N ILE A 372 17.56 -6.81 50.50
CA ILE A 372 16.96 -6.13 49.34
C ILE A 372 15.89 -7.03 48.69
N ALA A 373 16.17 -8.34 48.58
CA ALA A 373 15.20 -9.31 48.05
C ALA A 373 13.94 -9.36 48.93
N LEU A 374 14.08 -9.41 50.26
CA LEU A 374 12.94 -9.40 51.19
C LEU A 374 12.13 -8.10 51.11
N CYS A 375 12.78 -6.93 51.01
CA CYS A 375 12.09 -5.65 50.82
C CYS A 375 11.33 -5.60 49.49
N MET A 376 11.92 -6.11 48.41
CA MET A 376 11.27 -6.17 47.09
C MET A 376 10.09 -7.14 47.08
N ILE A 377 10.24 -8.32 47.69
CA ILE A 377 9.15 -9.29 47.84
C ILE A 377 8.01 -8.68 48.68
N GLY A 378 8.34 -8.05 49.82
CA GLY A 378 7.36 -7.37 50.67
C GLY A 378 6.63 -6.26 49.92
N PHE A 379 7.34 -5.45 49.13
CA PHE A 379 6.75 -4.40 48.30
C PHE A 379 5.82 -4.97 47.23
N VAL A 380 6.25 -6.01 46.50
CA VAL A 380 5.43 -6.67 45.47
C VAL A 380 4.18 -7.30 46.08
N LEU A 381 4.30 -7.97 47.23
CA LEU A 381 3.17 -8.56 47.94
C LEU A 381 2.17 -7.50 48.42
N VAL A 382 2.65 -6.36 48.93
CA VAL A 382 1.78 -5.23 49.33
C VAL A 382 1.06 -4.63 48.12
N VAL A 383 1.75 -4.47 46.98
CA VAL A 383 1.16 -3.96 45.73
C VAL A 383 0.06 -4.90 45.21
N ILE A 384 0.29 -6.22 45.26
CA ILE A 384 -0.71 -7.23 44.87
C ILE A 384 -1.89 -7.22 45.85
N TYR A 385 -1.61 -7.25 47.16
CA TYR A 385 -2.63 -7.30 48.21
C TYR A 385 -3.56 -6.08 48.20
N LYS A 386 -3.03 -4.88 47.92
CA LYS A 386 -3.83 -3.65 47.84
C LYS A 386 -4.46 -3.37 46.47
N GLU A 387 -4.34 -4.27 45.50
CA GLU A 387 -4.76 -4.05 44.10
C GLU A 387 -4.08 -2.81 43.44
N TRP A 388 -2.89 -2.42 43.89
CA TRP A 388 -2.15 -1.23 43.39
C TRP A 388 -1.40 -1.50 42.08
N VAL A 389 -1.62 -2.66 41.46
CA VAL A 389 -0.99 -3.07 40.20
C VAL A 389 -1.21 -2.01 39.10
N GLY A 390 -2.43 -1.47 38.98
CA GLY A 390 -2.73 -0.39 38.03
C GLY A 390 -1.93 0.88 38.28
N PHE A 391 -1.78 1.29 39.55
CA PHE A 391 -0.99 2.46 39.94
C PHE A 391 0.50 2.24 39.67
N ALA A 392 1.03 1.06 39.96
CA ALA A 392 2.43 0.72 39.67
C ALA A 392 2.74 0.80 38.16
N ILE A 393 1.85 0.28 37.31
CA ILE A 393 1.97 0.38 35.85
C ILE A 393 1.89 1.85 35.39
N ALA A 394 0.97 2.64 35.97
CA ALA A 394 0.85 4.05 35.66
C ALA A 394 2.13 4.85 36.00
N VAL A 395 2.76 4.57 37.13
CA VAL A 395 4.05 5.19 37.51
C VAL A 395 5.15 4.85 36.50
N VAL A 396 5.22 3.60 36.03
CA VAL A 396 6.18 3.19 35.00
C VAL A 396 5.92 3.93 33.68
N LEU A 397 4.67 4.01 33.22
CA LEU A 397 4.31 4.75 32.00
C LEU A 397 4.69 6.24 32.12
N MET A 398 4.43 6.87 33.26
CA MET A 398 4.79 8.26 33.51
C MET A 398 6.29 8.48 33.58
N SER A 399 7.05 7.51 34.10
CA SER A 399 8.52 7.54 34.07
C SER A 399 9.05 7.52 32.64
N VAL A 400 8.50 6.68 31.76
CA VAL A 400 8.85 6.64 30.32
C VAL A 400 8.50 7.96 29.63
N VAL A 401 7.32 8.53 29.89
CA VAL A 401 6.98 9.87 29.36
C VAL A 401 7.98 10.93 29.86
N GLY A 402 8.39 10.83 31.12
CA GLY A 402 9.41 11.70 31.72
C GLY A 402 10.76 11.58 31.02
N THR A 403 11.22 10.37 30.69
CA THR A 403 12.48 10.17 29.95
C THR A 403 12.39 10.67 28.51
N MET A 404 11.25 10.51 27.83
CA MET A 404 11.02 11.09 26.49
C MET A 404 11.06 12.63 26.50
N LEU A 405 10.43 13.25 27.51
CA LEU A 405 10.46 14.72 27.67
C LEU A 405 11.86 15.22 28.03
N TRP A 406 12.60 14.48 28.86
CA TRP A 406 13.99 14.77 29.19
C TRP A 406 14.90 14.66 27.95
N ALA A 407 14.73 13.60 27.15
CA ALA A 407 15.46 13.41 25.90
C ALA A 407 15.20 14.53 24.89
N ARG A 408 13.95 15.03 24.82
CA ARG A 408 13.58 16.20 24.01
C ARG A 408 14.23 17.49 24.54
N ARG A 409 14.16 17.76 25.84
CA ARG A 409 14.74 18.97 26.45
C ARG A 409 16.25 19.05 26.22
N ASN A 410 16.92 17.89 26.27
CA ASN A 410 18.36 17.79 26.05
C ASN A 410 18.76 17.63 24.57
N ARG A 411 17.78 17.67 23.63
CA ARG A 411 17.97 17.46 22.18
C ARG A 411 18.84 16.24 21.86
N ILE A 412 18.63 15.14 22.59
CA ILE A 412 19.44 13.92 22.47
C ILE A 412 19.34 13.33 21.06
N GLY A 413 18.16 13.44 20.42
CA GLY A 413 17.95 13.01 19.03
C GLY A 413 18.68 13.82 17.97
N GLU A 414 19.11 15.06 18.25
CA GLU A 414 19.99 15.83 17.36
C GLU A 414 21.48 15.49 17.58
N ARG A 415 21.83 15.04 18.79
CA ARG A 415 23.21 14.72 19.21
C ARG A 415 23.63 13.28 18.89
N HIS A 416 22.71 12.32 18.97
CA HIS A 416 22.95 10.92 18.63
C HIS A 416 22.46 10.66 17.21
N LYS A 417 23.21 11.18 16.22
CA LYS A 417 22.91 10.94 14.80
C LYS A 417 23.18 9.50 14.40
N GLU A 418 24.09 8.81 15.10
CA GLU A 418 24.61 7.51 14.72
C GLU A 418 24.81 6.66 15.98
N ILE A 419 24.31 5.42 15.96
CA ILE A 419 24.67 4.41 16.96
C ILE A 419 26.00 3.82 16.48
N VAL A 420 27.10 4.15 17.14
CA VAL A 420 28.43 3.62 16.79
C VAL A 420 28.58 2.23 17.39
N VAL A 421 28.47 1.21 16.56
CA VAL A 421 28.70 -0.18 16.96
C VAL A 421 30.19 -0.47 16.88
N SER A 422 30.75 -0.98 17.98
CA SER A 422 32.15 -1.42 18.04
C SER A 422 32.25 -2.84 17.49
N ALA A 423 32.89 -3.02 16.33
CA ALA A 423 33.09 -4.33 15.73
C ALA A 423 34.16 -5.13 16.51
N SER A 424 33.75 -5.85 17.54
CA SER A 424 34.56 -6.93 18.09
C SER A 424 33.67 -8.07 18.62
N SER A 425 33.36 -9.07 17.79
CA SER A 425 33.27 -10.43 18.31
C SER A 425 33.25 -11.49 17.22
N ASP A 426 33.86 -12.62 17.57
CA ASP A 426 34.31 -13.72 16.74
C ASP A 426 33.22 -14.45 15.97
N LYS A 427 33.55 -14.75 14.72
CA LYS A 427 32.85 -15.71 13.87
C LYS A 427 33.08 -17.12 14.40
N THR A 428 32.05 -17.75 14.96
CA THR A 428 32.04 -19.21 15.08
C THR A 428 31.20 -19.80 13.95
N THR A 429 31.94 -20.43 13.06
CA THR A 429 31.52 -21.17 11.89
C THR A 429 30.80 -22.46 12.26
N MET A 430 29.69 -22.69 11.55
CA MET A 430 29.45 -23.94 10.82
C MET A 430 29.18 -25.20 11.64
N GLU A 431 27.90 -25.58 11.74
CA GLU A 431 27.42 -26.95 11.56
C GLU A 431 25.88 -26.97 11.46
N SER A 432 25.36 -27.16 10.23
CA SER A 432 24.00 -27.60 9.84
C SER A 432 23.59 -26.95 8.51
N ILE A 433 24.45 -27.10 7.50
CA ILE A 433 24.21 -26.60 6.15
C ILE A 433 23.63 -27.78 5.38
N VAL A 434 22.30 -27.78 5.18
CA VAL A 434 21.52 -28.38 4.07
C VAL A 434 20.07 -28.67 4.51
N ALA A 435 19.79 -28.94 5.79
CA ALA A 435 18.39 -29.00 6.29
C ALA A 435 17.88 -27.66 6.87
N ALA A 436 18.77 -26.69 7.12
CA ALA A 436 18.44 -25.42 7.78
C ALA A 436 18.17 -24.25 6.83
N GLN A 437 18.30 -24.37 5.50
CA GLN A 437 18.21 -23.19 4.61
C GLN A 437 16.85 -22.46 4.68
N HIS A 438 15.75 -23.20 4.81
CA HIS A 438 14.41 -22.60 4.92
C HIS A 438 14.15 -22.01 6.32
N SER A 439 14.54 -22.73 7.38
CA SER A 439 14.43 -22.25 8.77
C SER A 439 15.32 -21.02 9.02
N LEU A 440 16.54 -21.04 8.47
CA LEU A 440 17.51 -19.95 8.63
C LEU A 440 17.11 -18.71 7.84
N LYS A 441 16.51 -18.86 6.66
CA LYS A 441 15.94 -17.73 5.92
C LYS A 441 14.74 -17.11 6.67
N ASN A 442 13.85 -17.93 7.22
CA ASN A 442 12.73 -17.45 8.02
C ASN A 442 13.19 -16.78 9.31
N LEU A 443 14.15 -17.38 10.02
CA LEU A 443 14.76 -16.76 11.21
C LEU A 443 15.46 -15.46 10.87
N HIS A 444 16.12 -15.40 9.72
CA HIS A 444 16.79 -14.19 9.27
C HIS A 444 15.81 -13.05 8.99
N GLU A 445 14.69 -13.34 8.32
CA GLU A 445 13.60 -12.37 8.12
C GLU A 445 12.93 -11.98 9.45
N ILE A 446 12.75 -12.91 10.39
CA ILE A 446 12.22 -12.60 11.73
C ILE A 446 13.16 -11.69 12.52
N VAL A 447 14.46 -11.95 12.52
CA VAL A 447 15.45 -11.11 13.22
C VAL A 447 15.47 -9.70 12.61
N LYS A 448 15.44 -9.62 11.28
CA LYS A 448 15.44 -8.35 10.55
C LYS A 448 14.19 -7.51 10.85
N THR A 449 13.02 -8.12 10.78
CA THR A 449 11.75 -7.44 11.12
C THR A 449 11.71 -7.01 12.59
N THR A 450 12.25 -7.82 13.50
CA THR A 450 12.37 -7.49 14.92
C THR A 450 13.32 -6.31 15.16
N ASN A 451 14.48 -6.29 14.52
CA ASN A 451 15.44 -5.19 14.64
C ASN A 451 14.88 -3.88 14.13
N VAL A 452 14.22 -3.91 12.96
CA VAL A 452 13.51 -2.76 12.41
C VAL A 452 12.47 -2.24 13.39
N ALA A 453 11.69 -3.12 14.01
CA ALA A 453 10.69 -2.74 15.01
C ALA A 453 11.32 -2.10 16.26
N ILE A 454 12.42 -2.68 16.78
CA ILE A 454 13.11 -2.14 17.96
C ILE A 454 13.69 -0.75 17.65
N LEU A 455 14.32 -0.56 16.50
CA LEU A 455 14.87 0.73 16.11
C LEU A 455 13.79 1.80 15.94
N ARG A 456 12.61 1.44 15.41
CA ARG A 456 11.45 2.35 15.35
C ARG A 456 10.98 2.74 16.75
N ILE A 457 10.88 1.79 17.68
CA ILE A 457 10.52 2.06 19.09
C ILE A 457 11.56 3.00 19.73
N TRP A 458 12.85 2.76 19.48
CA TRP A 458 13.93 3.60 20.00
C TRP A 458 13.92 5.02 19.41
N SER A 459 13.62 5.14 18.12
CA SER A 459 13.40 6.42 17.41
C SER A 459 12.28 7.25 18.04
N ILE A 460 11.17 6.60 18.43
CA ILE A 460 10.09 7.22 19.18
C ILE A 460 10.59 7.70 20.56
N LEU A 461 11.26 6.83 21.32
CA LEU A 461 11.73 7.12 22.68
C LEU A 461 12.70 8.31 22.74
N ILE A 462 13.58 8.43 21.74
CA ILE A 462 14.54 9.54 21.63
C ILE A 462 13.88 10.83 21.09
N GLY A 463 12.67 10.71 20.54
CA GLY A 463 11.90 11.85 20.04
C GLY A 463 12.35 12.35 18.67
N LYS A 464 12.97 11.49 17.84
CA LYS A 464 13.43 11.84 16.49
C LYS A 464 12.28 12.22 15.56
N SER A 465 11.10 11.62 15.75
CA SER A 465 9.86 11.99 15.08
C SER A 465 8.90 12.71 16.05
N PRO A 466 8.95 14.05 16.18
CA PRO A 466 8.22 14.78 17.22
C PRO A 466 6.69 14.63 17.10
N LYS A 467 6.17 14.52 15.87
CA LYS A 467 4.74 14.32 15.56
C LYS A 467 4.23 12.99 16.14
N GLN A 468 4.94 11.90 15.87
CA GLN A 468 4.57 10.55 16.33
C GLN A 468 4.83 10.37 17.83
N ALA A 469 5.98 10.84 18.34
CA ALA A 469 6.29 10.77 19.76
C ALA A 469 5.24 11.50 20.62
N ASN A 470 4.69 12.64 20.14
CA ASN A 470 3.60 13.34 20.82
C ASN A 470 2.30 12.52 20.88
N VAL A 471 1.99 11.74 19.84
CA VAL A 471 0.82 10.84 19.85
C VAL A 471 1.02 9.73 20.88
N VAL A 472 2.19 9.10 20.90
CA VAL A 472 2.52 8.04 21.88
C VAL A 472 2.53 8.59 23.31
N MET A 473 3.11 9.77 23.55
CA MET A 473 3.08 10.40 24.87
C MET A 473 1.64 10.66 25.35
N ARG A 474 0.78 11.23 24.49
CA ARG A 474 -0.64 11.45 24.84
C ARG A 474 -1.38 10.14 25.11
N ALA A 475 -1.12 9.10 24.32
CA ALA A 475 -1.71 7.77 24.53
C ALA A 475 -1.24 7.16 25.87
N MET A 476 0.06 7.20 26.17
CA MET A 476 0.61 6.69 27.43
C MET A 476 0.06 7.44 28.64
N ILE A 477 -0.06 8.78 28.56
CA ILE A 477 -0.69 9.58 29.62
C ILE A 477 -2.16 9.19 29.79
N GLY A 478 -2.90 9.04 28.69
CA GLY A 478 -4.31 8.61 28.73
C GLY A 478 -4.48 7.24 29.38
N ILE A 479 -3.64 6.26 29.04
CA ILE A 479 -3.63 4.93 29.64
C ILE A 479 -3.25 5.00 31.12
N ALA A 480 -2.25 5.80 31.49
CA ALA A 480 -1.85 5.98 32.88
C ALA A 480 -2.99 6.57 33.72
N VAL A 481 -3.71 7.58 33.20
CA VAL A 481 -4.88 8.16 33.87
C VAL A 481 -5.99 7.12 34.00
N LEU A 482 -6.28 6.34 32.95
CA LEU A 482 -7.29 5.27 33.00
C LEU A 482 -6.97 4.23 34.08
N LEU A 483 -5.69 3.82 34.19
CA LEU A 483 -5.22 2.85 35.19
C LEU A 483 -5.26 3.38 36.63
N VAL A 484 -5.21 4.70 36.82
CA VAL A 484 -5.35 5.34 38.14
C VAL A 484 -6.82 5.49 38.54
N VAL A 485 -7.68 5.83 37.57
CA VAL A 485 -9.12 6.07 37.82
C VAL A 485 -9.90 4.76 37.95
N VAL A 486 -9.57 3.76 37.14
CA VAL A 486 -10.31 2.50 37.08
C VAL A 486 -9.54 1.41 37.82
N PRO A 487 -10.14 0.76 38.84
CA PRO A 487 -9.51 -0.37 39.52
C PRO A 487 -9.14 -1.48 38.52
N PHE A 488 -7.91 -1.98 38.62
CA PHE A 488 -7.30 -2.90 37.65
C PHE A 488 -8.16 -4.14 37.37
N LYS A 489 -8.93 -4.63 38.35
CA LYS A 489 -9.84 -5.78 38.19
C LYS A 489 -10.90 -5.58 37.12
N TYR A 490 -11.42 -4.37 36.92
CA TYR A 490 -12.41 -4.09 35.88
C TYR A 490 -11.77 -4.06 34.49
N ILE A 491 -10.53 -3.59 34.40
CA ILE A 491 -9.73 -3.63 33.16
C ILE A 491 -9.41 -5.09 32.79
N LEU A 492 -9.04 -5.91 33.78
CA LEU A 492 -8.79 -7.34 33.57
C LEU A 492 -10.08 -8.07 33.13
N MET A 493 -11.20 -7.81 33.80
CA MET A 493 -12.50 -8.38 33.42
C MET A 493 -12.91 -7.98 32.00
N TRP A 494 -12.72 -6.72 31.62
CA TRP A 494 -12.96 -6.24 30.27
C TRP A 494 -12.02 -6.88 29.23
N LEU A 495 -10.73 -7.03 29.54
CA LEU A 495 -9.75 -7.72 28.68
C LEU A 495 -10.10 -9.18 28.45
N VAL A 496 -10.52 -9.90 29.50
CA VAL A 496 -10.98 -11.29 29.37
C VAL A 496 -12.20 -11.34 28.45
N LEU A 497 -13.19 -10.46 28.66
CA LEU A 497 -14.37 -10.38 27.79
C LEU A 497 -13.97 -10.09 26.33
N CYS A 498 -13.09 -9.11 26.10
CA CYS A 498 -12.58 -8.78 24.78
C CYS A 498 -11.82 -9.95 24.13
N PHE A 499 -11.02 -10.71 24.88
CA PHE A 499 -10.30 -11.87 24.35
C PHE A 499 -11.26 -12.97 23.88
N PHE A 500 -12.32 -13.24 24.65
CA PHE A 500 -13.35 -14.21 24.25
C PHE A 500 -14.17 -13.72 23.05
N VAL A 501 -14.51 -12.42 23.00
CA VAL A 501 -15.19 -11.82 21.84
C VAL A 501 -14.27 -11.81 20.62
N ALA A 502 -12.98 -11.52 20.78
CA ALA A 502 -11.95 -11.50 19.73
C ALA A 502 -11.78 -12.85 19.02
N ASN A 503 -11.87 -13.95 19.77
CA ASN A 503 -11.80 -15.30 19.21
C ASN A 503 -13.13 -15.78 18.60
N SER A 504 -14.22 -15.02 18.78
CA SER A 504 -15.50 -15.32 18.16
C SER A 504 -15.57 -14.77 16.72
N LYS A 505 -16.43 -15.35 15.88
CA LYS A 505 -16.68 -14.86 14.51
C LYS A 505 -17.13 -13.39 14.46
N ILE A 506 -17.69 -12.86 15.56
CA ILE A 506 -18.17 -11.48 15.67
C ILE A 506 -17.02 -10.46 15.64
N ALA A 507 -15.85 -10.80 16.17
CA ALA A 507 -14.72 -9.88 16.16
C ALA A 507 -14.11 -9.66 14.78
N LYS A 508 -14.23 -10.63 13.86
CA LYS A 508 -13.86 -10.41 12.45
C LYS A 508 -14.72 -9.33 11.79
N TYR A 509 -15.94 -9.09 12.30
CA TYR A 509 -16.82 -8.01 11.83
C TYR A 509 -16.62 -6.69 12.60
N MET A 510 -16.27 -6.74 13.90
CA MET A 510 -16.07 -5.54 14.72
C MET A 510 -14.69 -4.89 14.54
N CYS A 511 -13.67 -5.63 14.08
CA CYS A 511 -12.35 -5.04 13.86
C CYS A 511 -12.44 -4.08 12.66
N SER A 512 -12.44 -2.77 12.93
CA SER A 512 -12.54 -1.78 11.88
C SER A 512 -11.31 -1.87 10.97
N GLU A 513 -11.50 -2.24 9.72
CA GLU A 513 -10.46 -2.27 8.69
C GLU A 513 -9.72 -0.92 8.61
N GLN A 514 -10.46 0.17 8.82
CA GLN A 514 -9.92 1.53 8.90
C GLN A 514 -8.95 1.72 10.08
N GLY A 515 -9.28 1.22 11.28
CA GLY A 515 -8.40 1.30 12.45
C GLY A 515 -7.07 0.57 12.25
N ASN A 516 -7.12 -0.64 11.69
CA ASN A 516 -5.91 -1.40 11.36
C ASN A 516 -5.07 -0.69 10.29
N ARG A 517 -5.71 -0.13 9.26
CA ARG A 517 -5.03 0.68 8.24
C ARG A 517 -4.34 1.89 8.87
N ARG A 518 -5.01 2.66 9.73
CA ARG A 518 -4.41 3.82 10.41
C ARG A 518 -3.22 3.45 11.28
N LEU A 519 -3.30 2.33 11.99
CA LEU A 519 -2.20 1.86 12.82
C LEU A 519 -0.99 1.44 11.96
N ARG A 520 -1.24 0.79 10.82
CA ARG A 520 -0.21 0.43 9.84
C ARG A 520 0.43 1.68 9.22
N GLU A 521 -0.36 2.63 8.73
CA GLU A 521 0.12 3.91 8.18
C GLU A 521 0.98 4.67 9.20
N TRP A 522 0.50 4.77 10.43
CA TRP A 522 1.25 5.39 11.53
C TRP A 522 2.57 4.66 11.79
N TRP A 523 2.56 3.33 11.84
CA TRP A 523 3.75 2.53 12.08
C TRP A 523 4.80 2.67 10.95
N GLU A 524 4.35 2.73 9.70
CA GLU A 524 5.22 2.88 8.53
C GLU A 524 5.83 4.28 8.41
N SER A 525 5.15 5.30 8.94
CA SER A 525 5.67 6.67 8.93
C SER A 525 6.87 6.91 9.86
N ILE A 526 7.23 5.96 10.73
CA ILE A 526 8.32 6.15 11.72
C ILE A 526 9.70 5.93 11.07
N PRO A 527 10.57 6.96 11.03
CA PRO A 527 11.92 6.82 10.47
C PRO A 527 12.82 6.01 11.41
N ILE A 528 13.74 5.26 10.82
CA ILE A 528 14.75 4.48 11.54
C ILE A 528 15.97 5.37 11.86
N ILE A 529 16.72 5.00 12.89
CA ILE A 529 18.01 5.61 13.20
C ILE A 529 19.09 4.85 12.43
N PRO A 530 19.86 5.51 11.53
CA PRO A 530 20.92 4.85 10.78
C PRO A 530 22.04 4.39 11.72
N VAL A 531 22.61 3.22 11.45
CA VAL A 531 23.66 2.58 12.26
C VAL A 531 24.87 2.36 11.37
N ARG A 532 25.93 3.17 11.52
CA ARG A 532 27.19 2.96 10.81
C ARG A 532 28.13 2.08 11.62
N THR A 533 28.66 1.04 10.99
CA THR A 533 29.75 0.23 11.53
C THR A 533 31.09 0.80 11.06
N MET A 534 31.99 1.11 12.00
CA MET A 534 33.35 1.56 11.66
C MET A 534 34.30 0.37 11.56
N ASN A 535 34.84 0.13 10.37
CA ASN A 535 35.93 -0.81 10.14
C ASN A 535 37.28 -0.08 10.15
N SER A 536 37.90 0.11 11.32
CA SER A 536 39.37 0.10 11.59
C SER A 536 39.75 0.89 12.86
N PRO A 537 40.69 0.39 13.71
CA PRO A 537 41.26 1.16 14.82
C PRO A 537 42.50 1.98 14.39
N PRO A 538 42.91 3.01 15.17
CA PRO A 538 44.05 3.89 14.87
C PRO A 538 45.43 3.21 14.96
#